data_AF-A0AAX3KPZ7-F1
#
_entry.id   AF-A0AAX3KPZ7-F1
#
_cell.length_a   1.000
_cell.length_b   1.000
_cell.length_c   1.000
_cell.angle_alpha   90.00
_cell.angle_beta   90.00
_cell.angle_gamma   90.00
#
_symmetry.space_group_name_H-M   'P 1'
#
loop_
_entity.id
_entity.type
_entity.pdbx_description
1 polymer ?
#
loop_
_entity_poly.entity_id
_entity_poly.type
_entity_poly.pdbx_seq_one_letter_code
_entity_poly.pdbx_strand_id
1 'polypeptide(L)'
;MNNRRAQAGFTLIEIVIALAIIAVLAVAVLPPSLERLTEAKIEASLGQARTVLQVCDIARTKVLSTTVDSSGKYTHTYASMPAWSTTATLQSKLTADYNLPADNPLGTKIMVKFDSARCYVAVDLPFLQDNYGGYVTETVGGKTRVIVSTRTKNSAYPAWVVNQKRMLHDEETR
;
A
#
# COMPACT_ATOMS: atom_id res chain seq x y z
N MET A 1 -42.47 -47.55 -34.28
CA MET A 1 -41.65 -46.81 -35.27
C MET A 1 -40.49 -46.17 -34.51
N ASN A 2 -39.29 -46.71 -34.63
CA ASN A 2 -38.10 -46.20 -33.92
C ASN A 2 -37.36 -45.20 -34.80
N ASN A 3 -37.51 -43.91 -34.49
CA ASN A 3 -36.71 -42.84 -35.08
C ASN A 3 -35.29 -42.90 -34.48
N ARG A 4 -34.38 -43.61 -35.16
CA ARG A 4 -32.94 -43.49 -34.89
C ARG A 4 -32.49 -42.11 -35.39
N ARG A 5 -32.39 -41.14 -34.49
CA ARG A 5 -31.71 -39.87 -34.76
C ARG A 5 -30.25 -40.20 -35.08
N ALA A 6 -29.84 -40.00 -36.33
CA ALA A 6 -28.44 -40.08 -36.70
C ALA A 6 -27.66 -39.03 -35.89
N GLN A 7 -26.73 -39.47 -35.05
CA GLN A 7 -25.73 -38.57 -34.48
C GLN A 7 -24.82 -38.13 -35.63
N ALA A 8 -24.99 -36.90 -36.08
CA ALA A 8 -24.07 -36.27 -37.03
C ALA A 8 -22.74 -36.05 -36.33
N GLY A 9 -21.68 -36.68 -36.85
CA GLY A 9 -20.31 -36.48 -36.36
C GLY A 9 -19.77 -35.11 -36.77
N PHE A 10 -18.95 -34.51 -35.90
CA PHE A 10 -18.26 -33.25 -36.17
C PHE A 10 -17.37 -33.37 -37.41
N THR A 11 -17.53 -32.44 -38.36
CA THR A 11 -16.66 -32.38 -39.55
C THR A 11 -15.41 -31.54 -39.25
N LEU A 12 -14.31 -31.82 -39.96
CA LEU A 12 -13.07 -31.06 -39.80
C LEU A 12 -13.27 -29.58 -40.16
N ILE A 13 -14.09 -29.28 -41.16
CA ILE A 13 -14.40 -27.91 -41.58
C ILE A 13 -15.12 -27.13 -40.48
N GLU A 14 -16.03 -27.78 -39.75
CA GLU A 14 -16.79 -27.17 -38.66
C GLU A 14 -15.88 -26.81 -37.48
N ILE A 15 -14.86 -27.63 -37.19
CA ILE A 15 -13.81 -27.30 -36.21
C ILE A 15 -12.97 -26.11 -36.69
N VAL A 16 -12.57 -26.08 -37.96
CA VAL A 16 -11.77 -24.97 -38.51
C VAL A 16 -12.53 -23.64 -38.45
N ILE A 17 -13.82 -23.65 -38.80
CA ILE A 17 -14.67 -22.46 -38.72
C ILE A 17 -14.86 -22.03 -37.26
N ALA A 18 -15.12 -22.97 -36.34
CA ALA A 18 -15.25 -22.68 -34.92
C ALA A 18 -13.97 -22.04 -34.35
N LEU A 19 -12.79 -22.57 -34.68
CA LEU A 19 -11.50 -22.01 -34.26
C LEU A 19 -11.26 -20.61 -34.86
N ALA A 20 -11.66 -20.38 -36.11
CA ALA A 20 -11.57 -19.06 -36.73
C ALA A 20 -12.44 -18.02 -36.00
N ILE A 21 -13.67 -18.38 -35.65
CA ILE A 21 -14.58 -17.52 -34.88
C ILE A 21 -13.99 -17.23 -33.48
N ILE A 22 -13.50 -18.26 -32.78
CA ILE A 22 -12.86 -18.09 -31.46
C ILE A 22 -11.64 -17.16 -31.55
N ALA A 23 -10.81 -17.29 -32.59
CA ALA A 23 -9.64 -16.43 -32.77
C ALA A 23 -10.02 -14.95 -32.96
N VAL A 24 -11.03 -14.66 -33.79
CA VAL A 24 -11.52 -13.29 -34.02
C VAL A 24 -12.11 -12.71 -32.73
N LEU A 25 -12.91 -13.49 -32.00
CA LEU A 25 -13.50 -13.06 -30.73
C LEU A 25 -12.44 -12.82 -29.65
N ALA A 26 -11.42 -13.67 -29.55
CA ALA A 26 -10.35 -13.52 -28.59
C ALA A 26 -9.60 -12.20 -28.77
N VAL A 27 -9.27 -11.83 -30.01
CA VAL A 27 -8.59 -10.56 -30.32
C VAL A 27 -9.45 -9.35 -29.95
N ALA A 28 -10.77 -9.42 -30.16
CA ALA A 28 -11.68 -8.32 -29.87
C ALA A 28 -11.90 -8.07 -28.36
N VAL A 29 -11.86 -9.12 -27.53
CA VAL A 29 -12.24 -9.04 -26.10
C VAL A 29 -11.04 -8.76 -25.17
N LEU A 30 -9.83 -9.21 -25.53
CA LEU A 30 -8.68 -9.17 -24.63
C LEU A 30 -8.19 -7.75 -24.23
N PRO A 31 -7.99 -6.77 -25.16
CA PRO A 31 -7.33 -5.51 -24.83
C PRO A 31 -8.00 -4.71 -23.69
N PRO A 32 -9.31 -4.41 -23.73
CA PRO A 32 -9.94 -3.58 -22.69
C PRO A 32 -10.08 -4.30 -21.34
N SER A 33 -10.04 -5.63 -21.32
CA SER A 33 -10.09 -6.40 -20.06
C SER A 33 -8.79 -6.28 -19.27
N LEU A 34 -7.65 -6.22 -19.96
CA LEU A 34 -6.33 -6.12 -19.32
C LEU A 34 -6.12 -4.75 -18.67
N GLU A 35 -6.52 -3.66 -19.34
CA GLU A 35 -6.40 -2.30 -18.79
C GLU A 35 -7.20 -2.16 -17.48
N ARG A 36 -8.45 -2.61 -17.46
CA ARG A 36 -9.30 -2.60 -16.25
C ARG A 36 -8.71 -3.42 -15.11
N LEU A 37 -8.09 -4.55 -15.42
CA LEU A 37 -7.40 -5.36 -14.40
C LEU A 37 -6.18 -4.63 -13.84
N THR A 38 -5.42 -3.93 -14.67
CA THR A 38 -4.28 -3.13 -14.19
C THR A 38 -4.74 -1.98 -13.32
N GLU A 39 -5.76 -1.23 -13.72
CA GLU A 39 -6.35 -0.15 -12.92
C GLU A 39 -6.86 -0.66 -11.57
N ALA A 40 -7.61 -1.77 -11.57
CA ALA A 40 -8.10 -2.39 -10.34
C ALA A 40 -6.95 -2.81 -9.41
N LYS A 41 -5.85 -3.34 -9.95
CA LYS A 41 -4.65 -3.68 -9.17
C LYS A 41 -3.97 -2.44 -8.61
N ILE A 42 -3.92 -1.34 -9.36
CA ILE A 42 -3.36 -0.07 -8.89
C ILE A 42 -4.20 0.46 -7.73
N GLU A 43 -5.52 0.54 -7.89
CA GLU A 43 -6.42 1.02 -6.85
C GLU A 43 -6.34 0.14 -5.60
N ALA A 44 -6.36 -1.19 -5.75
CA ALA A 44 -6.19 -2.11 -4.64
C ALA A 44 -4.84 -1.95 -3.94
N SER A 45 -3.76 -1.70 -4.68
CA SER A 45 -2.43 -1.43 -4.12
C SER A 45 -2.39 -0.13 -3.32
N LEU A 46 -3.06 0.92 -3.81
CA LEU A 46 -3.20 2.19 -3.09
C LEU A 46 -4.09 2.03 -1.85
N GLY A 47 -5.15 1.21 -1.93
CA GLY A 47 -5.99 0.85 -0.78
C GLY A 47 -5.18 0.14 0.30
N GLN A 48 -4.39 -0.86 -0.07
CA GLN A 48 -3.51 -1.57 0.84
C GLN A 48 -2.44 -0.65 1.45
N ALA A 49 -1.87 0.26 0.65
CA ALA A 49 -0.92 1.26 1.15
C ALA A 49 -1.55 2.15 2.24
N ARG A 50 -2.84 2.51 2.13
CA ARG A 50 -3.57 3.27 3.16
C ARG A 50 -3.77 2.46 4.44
N THR A 51 -4.02 1.16 4.34
CA THR A 51 -4.09 0.27 5.51
C THR A 51 -2.74 0.17 6.21
N VAL A 52 -1.65 -0.03 5.45
CA VAL A 52 -0.28 -0.04 5.99
C VAL A 52 0.08 1.32 6.60
N LEU A 53 -0.40 2.42 6.03
CA LEU A 53 -0.16 3.77 6.55
C LEU A 53 -0.73 3.96 7.96
N GLN A 54 -1.91 3.41 8.24
CA GLN A 54 -2.50 3.45 9.59
C GLN A 54 -1.63 2.72 10.60
N VAL A 55 -1.12 1.55 10.23
CA VAL A 55 -0.23 0.76 11.08
C VAL A 55 1.13 1.43 11.25
N CYS A 56 1.64 2.10 10.21
CA CYS A 56 2.83 2.92 10.31
C CYS A 56 2.68 4.03 11.36
N ASP A 57 1.55 4.76 11.38
CA ASP A 57 1.34 5.85 12.34
C ASP A 57 1.32 5.33 13.80
N ILE A 58 0.82 4.11 14.00
CA ILE A 58 0.90 3.39 15.29
C ILE A 58 2.37 3.10 15.64
N ALA A 59 3.15 2.51 14.71
CA ALA A 59 4.56 2.20 14.96
C ALA A 59 5.40 3.44 15.29
N ARG A 60 5.12 4.56 14.61
CA ARG A 60 5.78 5.85 14.83
C ARG A 60 5.50 6.42 16.23
N THR A 61 4.26 6.30 16.69
CA THR A 61 3.83 6.88 17.97
C THR A 61 4.04 5.97 19.17
N LYS A 62 4.41 4.71 18.94
CA LYS A 62 4.72 3.75 19.99
C LYS A 62 6.03 4.13 20.70
N VAL A 63 5.93 4.30 22.02
CA VAL A 63 7.09 4.51 22.89
C VAL A 63 7.91 3.22 22.94
N LEU A 64 9.19 3.29 22.62
CA LEU A 64 10.13 2.17 22.70
C LEU A 64 10.68 2.00 24.12
N SER A 65 10.99 3.12 24.78
CA SER A 65 11.47 3.14 26.15
C SER A 65 11.10 4.45 26.83
N THR A 66 10.89 4.38 28.15
CA THR A 66 10.74 5.54 29.02
C THR A 66 11.89 5.50 30.03
N THR A 67 12.60 6.60 30.17
CA THR A 67 13.63 6.78 31.21
C THR A 67 13.20 7.88 32.15
N VAL A 68 13.57 7.73 33.42
CA VAL A 68 13.31 8.72 34.48
C VAL A 68 14.66 9.21 34.97
N ASP A 69 14.90 10.52 34.94
CA ASP A 69 16.13 11.10 35.46
C ASP A 69 16.08 11.27 37.00
N SER A 70 17.21 11.67 37.60
CA SER A 70 17.31 11.93 39.04
C SER A 70 16.42 13.09 39.54
N SER A 71 15.84 13.85 38.62
CA SER A 71 14.96 14.98 38.89
C SER A 71 13.47 14.60 38.75
N GLY A 72 13.16 13.34 38.41
CA GLY A 72 11.79 12.84 38.25
C GLY A 72 11.17 13.09 36.86
N LYS A 73 11.98 13.51 35.88
CA LYS A 73 11.52 13.83 34.53
C LYS A 73 11.42 12.61 33.64
N TYR A 74 10.33 12.50 32.89
CA TYR A 74 10.09 11.38 31.97
C TYR A 74 10.58 11.72 30.57
N THR A 75 11.51 10.92 30.04
CA THR A 75 11.95 11.00 28.65
C THR A 75 11.48 9.77 27.88
N HIS A 76 10.63 9.98 26.87
CA HIS A 76 10.16 8.94 25.97
C HIS A 76 11.00 8.89 24.70
N THR A 77 11.41 7.68 24.30
CA THR A 77 12.10 7.42 23.03
C THR A 77 11.15 6.75 22.05
N TYR A 78 11.08 7.29 20.83
CA TYR A 78 10.22 6.77 19.76
C TYR A 78 11.03 6.09 18.68
N ALA A 79 10.37 5.24 17.88
CA ALA A 79 10.98 4.70 16.69
C ALA A 79 11.24 5.81 15.66
N SER A 80 12.25 5.63 14.80
CA SER A 80 12.50 6.46 13.63
C SER A 80 12.91 5.59 12.45
N MET A 81 12.45 5.95 11.25
CA MET A 81 12.74 5.24 10.01
C MET A 81 12.84 6.24 8.85
N PRO A 82 13.97 6.99 8.75
CA PRO A 82 14.10 8.08 7.79
C PRO A 82 14.29 7.58 6.35
N ALA A 83 14.82 6.36 6.17
CA ALA A 83 15.03 5.74 4.87
C ALA A 83 13.88 4.79 4.50
N TRP A 84 13.58 4.71 3.20
CA TRP A 84 12.62 3.75 2.65
C TRP A 84 13.03 2.31 3.02
N SER A 85 12.17 1.65 3.78
CA SER A 85 12.37 0.28 4.27
C SER A 85 11.16 -0.60 3.92
N THR A 86 11.31 -1.91 4.07
CA THR A 86 10.22 -2.87 3.80
C THR A 86 9.21 -2.89 4.94
N THR A 87 7.98 -3.37 4.66
CA THR A 87 6.98 -3.63 5.70
C THR A 87 7.44 -4.64 6.76
N ALA A 88 8.36 -5.56 6.43
CA ALA A 88 8.98 -6.45 7.41
C ALA A 88 9.80 -5.68 8.47
N THR A 89 10.50 -4.61 8.03
CA THR A 89 11.24 -3.74 8.95
C THR A 89 10.27 -2.97 9.85
N LEU A 90 9.15 -2.51 9.31
CA LEU A 90 8.08 -1.89 10.10
C LEU A 90 7.50 -2.87 11.12
N GLN A 91 7.26 -4.12 10.72
CA GLN A 91 6.73 -5.17 11.59
C GLN A 91 7.66 -5.45 12.78
N SER A 92 8.97 -5.39 12.60
CA SER A 92 9.94 -5.51 13.71
C SER A 92 9.83 -4.42 14.79
N LYS A 93 9.21 -3.28 14.48
CA LYS A 93 8.96 -2.17 15.42
C LYS A 93 7.60 -2.29 16.12
N LEU A 94 6.72 -3.16 15.62
CA LEU A 94 5.37 -3.38 16.11
C LEU A 94 5.34 -4.56 17.10
N THR A 95 4.17 -4.83 17.70
CA THR A 95 3.95 -6.08 18.45
C THR A 95 3.70 -7.24 17.49
N ALA A 96 3.79 -8.49 17.97
CA ALA A 96 3.66 -9.70 17.16
C ALA A 96 2.30 -9.86 16.44
N ASP A 97 1.28 -9.10 16.85
CA ASP A 97 -0.09 -9.21 16.34
C ASP A 97 -0.30 -8.57 14.97
N TYR A 98 0.65 -7.76 14.50
CA TYR A 98 0.54 -7.09 13.20
C TYR A 98 1.14 -7.95 12.09
N ASN A 99 0.28 -8.38 11.15
CA ASN A 99 0.73 -9.02 9.92
C ASN A 99 0.64 -8.03 8.75
N LEU A 100 1.79 -7.59 8.26
CA LEU A 100 1.85 -6.61 7.17
C LEU A 100 2.21 -7.29 5.85
N PRO A 101 1.49 -6.96 4.75
CA PRO A 101 1.81 -7.50 3.44
C PRO A 101 3.18 -6.99 2.96
N ALA A 102 3.99 -7.89 2.42
CA ALA A 102 5.27 -7.55 1.79
C ALA A 102 5.09 -6.96 0.39
N ASP A 103 4.11 -7.51 -0.33
CA ASP A 103 3.83 -7.21 -1.73
C ASP A 103 2.40 -6.71 -1.89
N ASN A 104 2.20 -5.89 -2.91
CA ASN A 104 0.87 -5.41 -3.31
C ASN A 104 0.29 -6.23 -4.47
N PRO A 105 -0.98 -6.00 -4.86
CA PRO A 105 -1.60 -6.63 -6.03
C PRO A 105 -0.87 -6.45 -7.37
N LEU A 106 0.03 -5.46 -7.49
CA LEU A 106 0.90 -5.27 -8.65
C LEU A 106 2.17 -6.14 -8.59
N GLY A 107 2.41 -6.85 -7.49
CA GLY A 107 3.61 -7.64 -7.25
C GLY A 107 4.84 -6.79 -6.92
N THR A 108 4.66 -5.51 -6.57
CA THR A 108 5.75 -4.64 -6.11
C THR A 108 5.77 -4.56 -4.59
N LYS A 109 6.97 -4.31 -4.04
CA LYS A 109 7.17 -4.20 -2.60
C LYS A 109 6.48 -2.95 -2.06
N ILE A 110 5.83 -3.09 -0.91
CA ILE A 110 5.32 -1.93 -0.17
C ILE A 110 6.46 -1.36 0.66
N MET A 111 6.80 -0.10 0.37
CA MET A 111 7.89 0.61 1.03
C MET A 111 7.32 1.55 2.09
N VAL A 112 8.00 1.69 3.21
CA VAL A 112 7.58 2.55 4.33
C VAL A 112 8.76 3.37 4.83
N LYS A 113 8.50 4.62 5.18
CA LYS A 113 9.39 5.46 5.98
C LYS A 113 8.54 6.36 6.88
N PHE A 114 9.11 6.84 7.98
CA PHE A 114 8.45 7.80 8.82
C PHE A 114 9.45 8.68 9.56
N ASP A 115 9.05 9.93 9.73
CA ASP A 115 9.78 10.93 10.51
C ASP A 115 9.01 11.24 11.81
N SER A 116 9.43 12.28 12.54
CA SER A 116 8.80 12.68 13.79
C SER A 116 7.35 13.18 13.60
N ALA A 117 6.98 13.61 12.40
CA ALA A 117 5.69 14.24 12.11
C ALA A 117 4.71 13.31 11.36
N ARG A 118 5.19 12.50 10.41
CA ARG A 118 4.35 11.77 9.45
C ARG A 118 4.92 10.41 9.06
N CYS A 119 4.00 9.55 8.64
CA CYS A 119 4.30 8.29 7.97
C CYS A 119 4.11 8.43 6.46
N TYR A 120 4.94 7.72 5.71
CA TYR A 120 4.93 7.65 4.26
C TYR A 120 4.95 6.19 3.84
N VAL A 121 4.01 5.79 3.02
CA VAL A 121 3.96 4.47 2.39
C VAL A 121 4.03 4.67 0.89
N ALA A 122 4.86 3.89 0.23
CA ALA A 122 5.11 3.97 -1.20
C ALA A 122 4.76 2.66 -1.91
N VAL A 123 4.20 2.81 -3.10
CA VAL A 123 3.88 1.74 -4.03
C VAL A 123 4.48 2.09 -5.39
N ASP A 124 5.21 1.15 -6.00
CA ASP A 124 5.82 1.35 -7.31
C ASP A 124 4.88 0.85 -8.41
N LEU A 125 4.53 1.74 -9.33
CA LEU A 125 3.75 1.46 -10.54
C LEU A 125 4.66 1.02 -11.70
N PRO A 126 4.16 0.17 -12.62
CA PRO A 126 4.99 -0.39 -13.70
C PRO A 126 5.28 0.59 -14.85
N PHE A 127 4.80 1.83 -14.80
CA PHE A 127 4.99 2.85 -15.82
C PHE A 127 5.52 4.15 -15.22
N LEU A 128 5.99 5.06 -16.08
CA LEU A 128 6.46 6.40 -15.72
C LEU A 128 5.35 7.43 -15.94
N GLN A 129 4.91 8.07 -14.86
CA GLN A 129 3.92 9.13 -14.89
C GLN A 129 4.03 10.00 -13.65
N ASP A 130 4.21 11.31 -13.85
CA ASP A 130 4.20 12.26 -12.76
C ASP A 130 2.78 12.59 -12.30
N ASN A 131 2.63 12.87 -11.00
CA ASN A 131 1.38 13.27 -10.35
C ASN A 131 0.19 12.31 -10.60
N TYR A 132 0.47 11.01 -10.68
CA TYR A 132 -0.56 9.99 -10.86
C TYR A 132 -1.63 10.10 -9.78
N GLY A 133 -2.89 10.28 -10.18
CA GLY A 133 -4.04 10.33 -9.25
C GLY A 133 -4.00 11.45 -8.21
N GLY A 134 -3.22 12.53 -8.44
CA GLY A 134 -3.06 13.63 -7.49
C GLY A 134 -2.18 13.29 -6.27
N TYR A 135 -1.50 12.16 -6.29
CA TYR A 135 -0.52 11.80 -5.27
C TYR A 135 0.85 12.40 -5.57
N VAL A 136 1.67 12.50 -4.53
CA VAL A 136 3.10 12.81 -4.69
C VAL A 136 3.78 11.60 -5.32
N THR A 137 4.52 11.81 -6.41
CA THR A 137 5.22 10.76 -7.13
C THR A 137 6.72 11.03 -7.23
N GLU A 138 7.52 9.96 -7.23
CA GLU A 138 8.96 10.01 -7.46
C GLU A 138 9.33 8.97 -8.56
N THR A 139 10.31 9.27 -9.40
CA THR A 139 10.83 8.28 -10.36
C THR A 139 11.95 7.47 -9.72
N VAL A 140 11.77 6.15 -9.63
CA VAL A 140 12.74 5.22 -9.04
C VAL A 140 12.94 4.02 -9.95
N GLY A 141 14.15 3.86 -10.51
CA GLY A 141 14.51 2.68 -11.31
C GLY A 141 13.60 2.45 -12.53
N GLY A 142 13.16 3.52 -13.19
CA GLY A 142 12.26 3.44 -14.35
C GLY A 142 10.79 3.19 -14.00
N LYS A 143 10.42 3.28 -12.72
CA LYS A 143 9.05 3.13 -12.21
C LYS A 143 8.58 4.41 -11.52
N THR A 144 7.27 4.63 -11.51
CA THR A 144 6.65 5.69 -10.70
C THR A 144 6.39 5.17 -9.30
N ARG A 145 7.06 5.74 -8.31
CA ARG A 145 6.75 5.54 -6.90
C ARG A 145 5.65 6.51 -6.48
N VAL A 146 4.47 5.99 -6.17
CA VAL A 146 3.36 6.76 -5.60
C VAL A 146 3.48 6.78 -4.09
N ILE A 147 3.49 7.97 -3.49
CA ILE A 147 3.65 8.18 -2.06
C ILE A 147 2.32 8.57 -1.43
N VAL A 148 1.88 7.73 -0.50
CA VAL A 148 0.70 7.93 0.35
C VAL A 148 1.19 8.33 1.73
N SER A 149 0.77 9.50 2.23
CA SER A 149 1.19 10.00 3.54
C SER A 149 0.00 10.31 4.43
N THR A 150 0.22 10.28 5.75
CA THR A 150 -0.81 10.74 6.69
C THR A 150 -0.99 12.24 6.54
N ARG A 151 -2.23 12.72 6.66
CA ARG A 151 -2.46 14.15 6.92
C ARG A 151 -1.79 14.49 8.24
N THR A 152 -1.23 15.69 8.33
CA THR A 152 -0.77 16.21 9.62
C THR A 152 -1.97 16.29 10.54
N LYS A 153 -1.98 15.50 11.61
CA LYS A 153 -2.97 15.69 12.67
C LYS A 153 -2.60 17.00 13.35
N ASN A 154 -3.30 18.08 12.99
CA ASN A 154 -3.34 19.25 13.87
C ASN A 154 -3.99 18.76 15.17
N SER A 155 -3.30 18.92 16.29
CA SER A 155 -3.85 18.54 17.60
C SER A 155 -5.19 19.23 17.80
N ALA A 156 -6.17 18.52 18.40
CA ALA A 156 -7.47 19.09 18.75
C ALA A 156 -7.35 20.31 19.69
N TYR A 157 -6.19 20.45 20.35
CA TYR A 157 -5.80 21.59 21.14
C TYR A 157 -4.71 22.41 20.43
N PRO A 158 -4.68 23.73 20.60
CA PRO A 158 -3.56 24.56 20.16
C PRO A 158 -2.21 24.02 20.69
N ALA A 159 -1.14 24.19 19.91
CA ALA A 159 0.19 23.69 20.27
C ALA A 159 0.65 24.11 21.68
N TRP A 160 0.26 25.32 22.13
CA TRP A 160 0.59 25.83 23.47
C TRP A 160 -0.09 25.03 24.60
N VAL A 161 -1.31 24.52 24.40
CA VAL A 161 -2.02 23.70 25.41
C VAL A 161 -1.36 22.33 25.57
N VAL A 162 -0.94 21.75 24.45
CA VAL A 162 -0.19 20.48 24.46
C VAL A 162 1.15 20.68 25.16
N ASN A 163 1.83 21.80 24.90
CA ASN A 163 3.11 22.11 25.53
C ASN A 163 2.96 22.39 27.03
N GLN A 164 1.92 23.14 27.44
CA GLN A 164 1.61 23.38 28.85
C GLN A 164 1.31 22.06 29.58
N LYS A 165 0.53 21.15 28.98
CA LYS A 165 0.28 19.84 29.56
C LYS A 165 1.57 19.05 29.75
N ARG A 166 2.47 19.03 28.76
CA ARG A 166 3.78 18.37 28.90
C ARG A 166 4.62 18.99 30.02
N MET A 167 4.67 20.31 30.11
CA MET A 167 5.38 21.02 31.18
C MET A 167 4.79 20.73 32.56
N LEU A 168 3.46 20.63 32.68
CA LEU A 168 2.80 20.29 33.95
C LEU A 168 3.01 18.84 34.38
N HIS A 169 3.37 17.95 33.45
CA HIS A 169 3.65 16.53 33.72
C HIS A 169 5.15 16.18 33.62
N ASP A 170 6.04 17.17 33.49
CA ASP A 170 7.48 17.00 33.27
C ASP A 170 7.83 15.96 32.17
N GLU A 171 7.09 15.99 31.06
CA GLU A 171 7.27 15.10 29.91
C GLU A 171 8.15 15.74 28.81
N GLU A 172 9.23 15.06 28.40
CA GLU A 172 10.02 15.40 27.21
C GLU A 172 10.09 14.27 26.18
N THR A 173 10.13 14.66 24.90
CA THR A 173 10.21 13.74 23.75
C THR A 173 11.53 13.93 23.00
N ARG A 174 12.28 12.85 22.79
CA ARG A 174 13.55 12.85 22.03
C ARG A 174 13.52 11.83 20.90
#